data_AF-A0A6I9WNH4-F1
#
_entry.id   AF-A0A6I9WNH4-F1
#
_cell.length_a   1.000
_cell.length_b   1.000
_cell.length_c   1.000
_cell.angle_alpha   90.00
_cell.angle_beta   90.00
_cell.angle_gamma   90.00
#
_symmetry.space_group_name_H-M   'P 1'
#
loop_
_entity.id
_entity.type
_entity.pdbx_description
1 polymer ?
#
loop_
_entity_poly.entity_id
_entity_poly.type
_entity_poly.pdbx_seq_one_letter_code
_entity_poly.pdbx_strand_id
1 'polypeptide(L)'
;MPDTPERVQQRWSSYKSSPKYTTPEDYTDYEISQDPNEWKYVERVLRYKIVPKPSNQDVIFPSGFKPATASPTDYPYFIERTKNYMQPVYLKRNRKGDKKITKIGNIQGNIWELERDMKQYIEKHSKKRIASQIHEFAGLIKLKGDFVNRVKEWMNTKGF
;
A
#
# COMPACT_ATOMS: atom_id res chain seq x y z
N MET A 1 15.75 -55.93 29.90
CA MET A 1 14.99 -55.88 28.63
C MET A 1 13.68 -55.18 28.93
N PRO A 2 13.41 -53.96 28.43
CA PRO A 2 12.09 -53.37 28.62
C PRO A 2 11.14 -53.89 27.54
N ASP A 3 10.01 -54.44 28.00
CA ASP A 3 8.89 -54.85 27.17
C ASP A 3 8.31 -53.66 26.40
N THR A 4 8.06 -53.84 25.11
CA THR A 4 7.38 -52.84 24.30
C THR A 4 5.87 -53.04 24.52
N PRO A 5 5.10 -52.03 24.97
CA PRO A 5 3.70 -52.21 25.26
C PRO A 5 2.90 -52.56 23.99
N GLU A 6 2.06 -53.59 24.09
CA GLU A 6 1.16 -54.03 23.02
C GLU A 6 0.18 -52.93 22.62
N ARG A 7 0.07 -52.65 21.32
CA ARG A 7 -0.77 -51.57 20.78
C ARG A 7 -2.24 -52.02 20.70
N VAL A 8 -3.00 -51.73 21.75
CA VAL A 8 -4.39 -52.19 21.95
C VAL A 8 -5.43 -51.67 20.93
N GLN A 9 -5.15 -50.57 20.19
CA GLN A 9 -6.10 -50.07 19.18
C GLN A 9 -5.41 -49.28 18.03
N GLN A 10 -5.59 -49.73 16.78
CA GLN A 10 -5.08 -49.05 15.58
C GLN A 10 -6.24 -48.39 14.81
N ARG A 11 -6.24 -47.05 14.72
CA ARG A 11 -7.21 -46.29 13.91
C ARG A 11 -6.68 -46.13 12.49
N TRP A 12 -7.12 -46.98 11.56
CA TRP A 12 -6.62 -47.06 10.18
C TRP A 12 -6.69 -45.77 9.34
N SER A 13 -7.52 -44.80 9.72
CA SER A 13 -7.70 -43.53 9.01
C SER A 13 -6.76 -42.39 9.45
N SER A 14 -5.85 -42.62 10.41
CA SER A 14 -5.00 -41.55 10.94
C SER A 14 -3.61 -41.49 10.24
N TYR A 15 -3.11 -40.30 9.96
CA TYR A 15 -1.74 -40.12 9.44
C TYR A 15 -0.66 -40.74 10.35
N LYS A 16 -0.89 -40.78 11.67
CA LYS A 16 0.06 -41.37 12.64
C LYS A 16 0.04 -42.91 12.65
N SER A 17 -0.95 -43.54 12.04
CA SER A 17 -1.06 -45.00 11.94
C SER A 17 -0.60 -45.56 10.60
N SER A 18 -0.28 -44.72 9.61
CA SER A 18 0.31 -45.19 8.37
C SER A 18 1.72 -45.74 8.61
N PRO A 19 2.18 -46.71 7.81
CA PRO A 19 3.58 -47.11 7.80
C PRO A 19 4.47 -45.89 7.57
N LYS A 20 5.57 -45.80 8.32
CA LYS A 20 6.59 -44.79 8.07
C LYS A 20 7.58 -45.37 7.07
N TYR A 21 7.51 -44.87 5.85
CA TYR A 21 8.43 -45.23 4.79
C TYR A 21 9.83 -44.71 5.11
N THR A 22 10.80 -45.62 5.12
CA THR A 22 12.18 -45.32 5.55
C THR A 22 13.12 -45.25 4.35
N THR A 23 12.85 -46.03 3.30
CA THR A 23 13.59 -45.98 2.05
C THR A 23 12.80 -45.22 0.98
N PRO A 24 13.47 -44.57 0.00
CA PRO A 24 12.79 -43.87 -1.09
C PRO A 24 11.93 -44.77 -1.97
N GLU A 25 12.27 -46.06 -2.06
CA GLU A 25 11.57 -47.08 -2.86
C GLU A 25 10.17 -47.42 -2.33
N ASP A 26 9.91 -47.16 -1.05
CA ASP A 26 8.60 -47.45 -0.46
C ASP A 26 7.55 -46.38 -0.79
N TYR A 27 7.94 -45.26 -1.41
CA TYR A 27 7.04 -44.18 -1.80
C TYR A 27 6.40 -44.44 -3.15
N THR A 28 5.22 -43.84 -3.38
CA THR A 28 4.57 -43.84 -4.70
C THR A 28 5.49 -43.20 -5.74
N ASP A 29 5.54 -43.80 -6.92
CA ASP A 29 6.25 -43.26 -8.07
C ASP A 29 5.75 -41.84 -8.42
N TYR A 30 6.67 -41.00 -8.86
CA TYR A 30 6.37 -39.64 -9.29
C TYR A 30 7.14 -39.30 -10.55
N GLU A 31 6.56 -38.42 -11.36
CA GLU A 31 7.21 -37.87 -12.55
C GLU A 31 7.55 -36.41 -12.29
N ILE A 32 8.80 -36.03 -12.56
CA ILE A 32 9.22 -34.62 -12.55
C ILE A 32 9.04 -34.09 -13.97
N SER A 33 7.97 -33.33 -14.19
CA SER A 33 7.80 -32.57 -15.42
C SER A 33 8.75 -31.37 -15.46
N GLN A 34 9.38 -31.16 -16.61
CA GLN A 34 10.19 -29.97 -16.91
C GLN A 34 9.53 -29.08 -17.98
N ASP A 35 8.25 -29.31 -18.26
CA ASP A 35 7.53 -28.63 -19.33
C ASP A 35 7.34 -27.13 -19.02
N PRO A 36 7.82 -26.20 -19.88
CA PRO A 36 7.68 -24.78 -19.64
C PRO A 36 6.22 -24.31 -19.56
N ASN A 37 5.30 -25.00 -20.23
CA ASN A 37 3.87 -24.70 -20.21
C ASN A 37 3.26 -24.91 -18.82
N GLU A 38 3.71 -25.92 -18.08
CA GLU A 38 3.27 -26.19 -16.72
C GLU A 38 3.92 -25.21 -15.73
N TRP A 39 5.20 -24.89 -15.96
CA TRP A 39 5.95 -23.97 -15.11
C TRP A 39 5.37 -22.54 -15.08
N LYS A 40 4.73 -22.08 -16.17
CA LYS A 40 4.02 -20.79 -16.24
C LYS A 40 3.01 -20.61 -15.10
N TYR A 41 2.35 -21.68 -14.65
CA TYR A 41 1.38 -21.61 -13.56
C TYR A 41 2.05 -21.41 -12.21
N VAL A 42 3.25 -21.98 -12.02
CA VAL A 42 4.09 -21.75 -10.83
C VAL A 42 4.54 -20.29 -10.80
N GLU A 43 5.05 -19.77 -11.94
CA GLU A 43 5.51 -18.38 -12.05
C GLU A 43 4.39 -17.37 -11.75
N ARG A 44 3.15 -17.65 -12.17
CA ARG A 44 1.98 -16.80 -11.89
C ARG A 44 1.68 -16.65 -10.40
N VAL A 45 2.01 -17.65 -9.57
CA VAL A 45 1.79 -17.62 -8.12
C VAL A 45 2.85 -16.78 -7.41
N LEU A 46 4.01 -16.57 -8.03
CA LEU A 46 5.07 -15.76 -7.45
C LEU A 46 4.64 -14.30 -7.32
N ARG A 47 4.94 -13.71 -6.17
CA ARG A 47 4.65 -12.30 -5.90
C ARG A 47 5.52 -11.38 -6.76
N TYR A 48 4.98 -10.23 -7.12
CA TYR A 48 5.78 -9.15 -7.71
C TYR A 48 6.84 -8.65 -6.72
N LYS A 49 8.07 -8.48 -7.20
CA LYS A 49 9.16 -7.86 -6.43
C LYS A 49 9.04 -6.33 -6.39
N ILE A 50 8.51 -5.74 -7.46
CA ILE A 50 8.36 -4.30 -7.67
C ILE A 50 6.89 -3.99 -7.87
N VAL A 51 6.40 -2.89 -7.30
CA VAL A 51 5.02 -2.45 -7.50
C VAL A 51 4.84 -2.07 -8.98
N PRO A 52 3.87 -2.66 -9.69
CA PRO A 52 3.67 -2.36 -11.10
C PRO A 52 3.22 -0.91 -11.29
N LYS A 53 3.72 -0.26 -12.34
CA LYS A 53 3.28 1.08 -12.72
C LYS A 53 1.82 1.03 -13.19
N PRO A 54 0.94 1.92 -12.71
CA PRO A 54 -0.41 2.01 -13.22
C PRO A 54 -0.39 2.44 -14.69
N SER A 55 -1.44 2.08 -15.43
CA SER A 55 -1.62 2.53 -16.81
C SER A 55 -1.83 4.05 -16.83
N ASN A 56 -1.10 4.75 -17.71
CA ASN A 56 -1.18 6.20 -17.88
C ASN A 56 -2.26 6.64 -18.88
N GLN A 57 -3.23 5.78 -19.19
CA GLN A 57 -4.30 6.13 -20.12
C GLN A 57 -5.18 7.23 -19.51
N ASP A 58 -5.65 8.16 -20.35
CA ASP A 58 -6.62 9.22 -20.04
C ASP A 58 -8.03 8.65 -19.79
N VAL A 59 -8.10 7.61 -18.98
CA VAL A 59 -9.30 6.87 -18.64
C VAL A 59 -9.74 7.28 -17.25
N ILE A 60 -11.02 7.59 -17.11
CA ILE A 60 -11.64 7.79 -15.80
C ILE A 60 -11.73 6.43 -15.13
N PHE A 61 -10.84 6.17 -14.18
CA PHE A 61 -10.87 4.94 -13.40
C PHE A 61 -12.12 4.93 -12.50
N PRO A 62 -12.89 3.82 -12.45
CA PRO A 62 -14.05 3.70 -11.54
C PRO A 62 -13.71 3.86 -10.06
N SER A 63 -12.46 3.61 -9.68
CA SER A 63 -11.94 3.81 -8.31
C SER A 63 -11.72 5.28 -7.94
N GLY A 64 -11.82 6.20 -8.91
CA GLY A 64 -11.46 7.62 -8.74
C GLY A 64 -9.95 7.87 -8.72
N PHE A 65 -9.13 6.87 -9.04
CA PHE A 65 -7.69 7.05 -9.19
C PHE A 65 -7.37 8.01 -10.35
N LYS A 66 -6.41 8.90 -10.13
CA LYS A 66 -5.86 9.79 -11.17
C LYS A 66 -4.33 9.74 -11.13
N PRO A 67 -3.67 9.46 -12.27
CA PRO A 67 -2.21 9.53 -12.36
C PRO A 67 -1.73 10.97 -12.15
N ALA A 68 -0.47 11.13 -11.74
CA ALA A 68 0.15 12.44 -11.66
C ALA A 68 0.52 12.91 -13.07
N THR A 69 0.18 14.16 -13.39
CA THR A 69 0.44 14.78 -14.70
C THR A 69 1.45 15.92 -14.60
N ALA A 70 1.58 16.54 -13.42
CA ALA A 70 2.51 17.63 -13.19
C ALA A 70 3.96 17.15 -13.16
N SER A 71 4.84 17.95 -13.77
CA SER A 71 6.28 17.84 -13.67
C SER A 71 6.80 18.63 -12.46
N PRO A 72 7.92 18.22 -11.82
CA PRO A 72 8.55 19.01 -10.76
C PRO A 72 8.96 20.43 -11.15
N THR A 73 9.03 20.74 -12.45
CA THR A 73 9.39 22.07 -12.97
C THR A 73 8.19 23.02 -13.11
N ASP A 74 6.96 22.52 -13.04
CA ASP A 74 5.76 23.32 -13.30
C ASP A 74 5.47 24.36 -12.22
N TYR A 75 5.93 24.09 -10.99
CA TYR A 75 5.68 24.92 -9.82
C TYR A 75 6.96 25.03 -8.96
N PRO A 76 7.07 26.08 -8.11
CA PRO A 76 8.17 26.21 -7.15
C PRO A 76 8.21 25.12 -6.07
N TYR A 77 7.17 24.30 -6.01
CA TYR A 77 6.99 23.20 -5.07
C TYR A 77 6.40 21.98 -5.79
N PHE A 78 6.66 20.79 -5.26
CA PHE A 78 6.16 19.54 -5.85
C PHE A 78 5.76 18.56 -4.75
N ILE A 79 4.67 17.82 -4.96
CA ILE A 79 4.24 16.75 -4.05
C ILE A 79 4.41 15.42 -4.78
N GLU A 80 5.38 14.63 -4.33
CA GLU A 80 5.62 13.32 -4.94
C GLU A 80 4.56 12.30 -4.52
N ARG A 81 4.14 11.45 -5.45
CA ARG A 81 3.28 10.31 -5.14
C ARG A 81 4.02 9.29 -4.27
N THR A 82 3.25 8.53 -3.50
CA THR A 82 3.81 7.42 -2.71
C THR A 82 4.24 6.25 -3.60
N LYS A 83 4.97 5.28 -3.05
CA LYS A 83 5.35 4.02 -3.72
C LYS A 83 4.18 3.29 -4.40
N ASN A 84 2.96 3.47 -3.88
CA ASN A 84 1.75 2.88 -4.44
C ASN A 84 1.00 3.82 -5.39
N TYR A 85 1.67 4.87 -5.89
CA TYR A 85 1.14 5.90 -6.79
C TYR A 85 -0.01 6.75 -6.19
N MET A 86 -0.22 6.70 -4.88
CA MET A 86 -1.25 7.46 -4.17
C MET A 86 -0.77 8.84 -3.73
N GLN A 87 -1.69 9.79 -3.60
CA GLN A 87 -1.45 11.09 -2.99
C GLN A 87 -1.10 10.94 -1.50
N PRO A 88 0.00 11.55 -1.00
CA PRO A 88 0.50 11.40 0.37
C PRO A 88 -0.30 12.24 1.40
N VAL A 89 -1.64 12.15 1.35
CA VAL A 89 -2.57 12.92 2.19
C VAL A 89 -3.35 11.98 3.10
N TYR A 90 -3.10 12.08 4.40
CA TYR A 90 -3.63 11.14 5.39
C TYR A 90 -4.23 11.84 6.60
N LEU A 91 -5.34 11.29 7.12
CA LEU A 91 -5.94 11.74 8.36
C LEU A 91 -5.24 11.06 9.55
N LYS A 92 -4.65 11.85 10.43
CA LYS A 92 -4.15 11.39 11.72
C LYS A 92 -5.18 11.73 12.80
N ARG A 93 -5.68 10.70 13.47
CA ARG A 93 -6.53 10.83 14.66
C ARG A 93 -5.72 10.49 15.90
N ASN A 94 -5.97 11.17 17.01
CA ASN A 94 -5.45 10.73 18.29
C ASN A 94 -6.24 9.51 18.80
N ARG A 95 -5.70 8.82 19.81
CA ARG A 95 -6.31 7.60 20.39
C ARG A 95 -7.75 7.82 20.86
N LYS A 96 -8.06 9.02 21.36
CA LYS A 96 -9.37 9.42 21.85
C LYS A 96 -10.34 9.89 20.75
N GLY A 97 -9.85 10.15 19.53
CA GLY A 97 -10.66 10.53 18.37
C GLY A 97 -11.10 12.01 18.30
N ASP A 98 -10.88 12.79 19.36
CA ASP A 98 -11.23 14.22 19.46
C ASP A 98 -10.35 15.10 18.57
N LYS A 99 -9.08 14.75 18.38
CA LYS A 99 -8.16 15.52 17.55
C LYS A 99 -7.97 14.87 16.19
N LYS A 100 -8.42 15.59 15.15
CA LYS A 100 -8.22 15.25 13.73
C LYS A 100 -7.17 16.19 13.12
N ILE A 101 -6.16 15.62 12.49
CA ILE A 101 -5.10 16.37 11.80
C ILE A 101 -4.93 15.78 10.41
N THR A 102 -5.03 16.61 9.38
CA THR A 102 -4.70 16.20 8.01
C THR A 102 -3.20 16.39 7.80
N LYS A 103 -2.50 15.32 7.44
CA LYS A 103 -1.05 15.28 7.24
C LYS A 103 -0.77 15.14 5.74
N ILE A 104 -0.03 16.08 5.16
CA ILE A 104 0.49 16.05 3.80
C ILE A 104 2.00 15.85 3.86
N GLY A 105 2.52 14.88 3.12
CA GLY A 105 3.97 14.59 3.04
C GLY A 105 4.51 14.55 1.62
N ASN A 106 5.77 14.10 1.49
CA ASN A 106 6.52 14.05 0.24
C ASN A 106 6.60 15.40 -0.50
N ILE A 107 6.68 16.49 0.28
CA ILE A 107 6.77 17.85 -0.27
C ILE A 107 8.22 18.16 -0.59
N GLN A 108 8.46 18.69 -1.79
CA GLN A 108 9.74 19.17 -2.29
C GLN A 108 9.60 20.63 -2.73
N GLY A 109 10.71 21.38 -2.74
CA GLY A 109 10.72 22.79 -3.13
C GLY A 109 10.17 23.75 -2.06
N ASN A 110 9.56 24.85 -2.49
CA ASN A 110 9.09 25.93 -1.62
C ASN A 110 7.81 25.55 -0.87
N ILE A 111 7.97 24.96 0.32
CA ILE A 111 6.87 24.51 1.18
C ILE A 111 5.98 25.66 1.69
N TRP A 112 6.51 26.88 1.80
CA TRP A 112 5.76 28.05 2.28
C TRP A 112 4.73 28.51 1.23
N GLU A 113 5.13 28.52 -0.04
CA GLU A 113 4.21 28.82 -1.14
C GLU A 113 3.15 27.72 -1.29
N LEU A 114 3.54 26.46 -1.15
CA LEU A 114 2.61 25.34 -1.16
C LEU A 114 1.57 25.46 -0.05
N GLU A 115 2.00 25.79 1.17
CA GLU A 115 1.11 25.99 2.31
C GLU A 115 0.11 27.10 2.04
N ARG A 116 0.59 28.25 1.55
CA ARG A 116 -0.25 29.41 1.26
C ARG A 116 -1.32 29.10 0.22
N ASP A 117 -0.92 28.55 -0.92
CA ASP A 117 -1.82 28.26 -2.04
C ASP A 117 -2.87 27.20 -1.67
N MET A 118 -2.42 26.13 -1.00
CA MET A 118 -3.30 25.08 -0.51
C MET A 118 -4.27 25.62 0.53
N LYS A 119 -3.79 26.40 1.50
CA LYS A 119 -4.63 26.98 2.56
C LYS A 119 -5.66 27.93 1.99
N GLN A 120 -5.30 28.79 1.05
CA GLN A 120 -6.23 29.69 0.38
C GLN A 120 -7.38 28.92 -0.30
N TYR A 121 -7.06 27.81 -0.98
CA TYR A 121 -8.09 26.94 -1.58
C TYR A 121 -9.03 26.36 -0.52
N ILE A 122 -8.47 25.75 0.54
CA ILE A 122 -9.30 25.08 1.56
C ILE A 122 -10.16 26.08 2.35
N GLU A 123 -9.62 27.25 2.69
CA GLU A 123 -10.35 28.29 3.41
C GLU A 123 -11.50 28.86 2.56
N LYS A 124 -11.30 29.04 1.26
CA LYS A 124 -12.35 29.46 0.31
C LYS A 124 -13.52 28.47 0.28
N HIS A 125 -13.23 27.17 0.26
CA HIS A 125 -14.26 26.12 0.23
C HIS A 125 -14.88 25.83 1.60
N SER A 126 -14.13 25.99 2.69
CA SER A 126 -14.58 25.67 4.04
C SER A 126 -15.21 26.85 4.79
N LYS A 127 -15.05 28.09 4.27
CA LYS A 127 -15.47 29.35 4.89
C LYS A 127 -14.97 29.53 6.33
N LYS A 128 -13.85 28.89 6.67
CA LYS A 128 -13.26 28.88 8.02
C LYS A 128 -11.75 29.03 7.89
N ARG A 129 -11.15 29.79 8.81
CA ARG A 129 -9.69 29.87 8.93
C ARG A 129 -9.12 28.59 9.50
N ILE A 130 -8.00 28.14 8.92
CA ILE A 130 -7.39 26.85 9.25
C ILE A 130 -6.01 27.09 9.87
N ALA A 131 -5.77 26.44 11.01
CA ALA A 131 -4.43 26.39 11.58
C ALA A 131 -3.60 25.33 10.87
N SER A 132 -2.40 25.73 10.44
CA SER A 132 -1.42 24.92 9.72
C SER A 132 -0.10 24.91 10.49
N GLN A 133 0.64 23.82 10.36
CA GLN A 133 2.00 23.68 10.87
C GLN A 133 2.89 23.13 9.76
N ILE A 134 3.95 23.87 9.44
CA ILE A 134 4.96 23.49 8.45
C ILE A 134 6.11 22.79 9.19
N HIS A 135 6.65 21.73 8.57
CA HIS A 135 7.85 21.06 9.02
C HIS A 135 8.76 20.85 7.82
N GLU A 136 9.61 21.85 7.56
CA GLU A 136 10.44 21.94 6.36
C GLU A 136 11.37 20.73 6.18
N PHE A 137 12.13 20.40 7.22
CA PHE A 137 13.11 19.30 7.17
C PHE A 137 12.49 17.94 6.82
N ALA A 138 11.23 17.72 7.20
CA ALA A 138 10.53 16.47 6.92
C ALA A 138 9.67 16.53 5.64
N GLY A 139 9.62 17.68 4.94
CA GLY A 139 8.76 17.89 3.79
C GLY A 139 7.28 17.67 4.12
N LEU A 140 6.82 18.23 5.25
CA LEU A 140 5.51 17.92 5.82
C LEU A 140 4.69 19.15 6.19
N ILE A 141 3.39 19.11 5.90
CA ILE A 141 2.40 20.07 6.42
C ILE A 141 1.33 19.32 7.22
N LYS A 142 0.93 19.90 8.34
CA LYS A 142 -0.20 19.44 9.17
C LYS A 142 -1.27 20.51 9.21
N LEU A 143 -2.51 20.14 8.91
CA LEU A 143 -3.68 21.01 9.04
C LEU A 143 -4.55 20.53 10.19
N LYS A 144 -5.03 21.46 11.03
CA LYS A 144 -5.98 21.16 12.11
C LYS A 144 -7.37 20.92 11.53
N GLY A 145 -7.83 19.69 11.54
CA GLY A 145 -9.14 19.29 11.00
C GLY A 145 -9.04 18.14 9.99
N ASP A 146 -10.21 17.73 9.51
CA ASP A 146 -10.35 16.72 8.46
C ASP A 146 -10.59 17.41 7.12
N PHE A 147 -9.54 17.51 6.32
CA PHE A 147 -9.53 18.15 5.01
C PHE A 147 -8.94 17.25 3.93
N VAL A 148 -8.83 15.93 4.20
CA VAL A 148 -8.16 14.98 3.29
C VAL A 148 -8.75 15.06 1.88
N ASN A 149 -10.07 15.00 1.75
CA ASN A 149 -10.71 15.02 0.44
C ASN A 149 -10.51 16.36 -0.28
N ARG A 150 -10.60 17.48 0.43
CA ARG A 150 -10.37 18.82 -0.14
C ARG A 150 -8.93 19.01 -0.62
N VAL A 151 -7.97 18.52 0.14
CA VAL A 151 -6.56 18.55 -0.26
C VAL A 151 -6.34 17.67 -1.50
N LYS A 152 -6.93 16.47 -1.55
CA LYS A 152 -6.84 15.58 -2.71
C LYS A 152 -7.49 16.18 -3.96
N GLU A 153 -8.65 16.82 -3.80
CA GLU A 153 -9.31 17.59 -4.87
C GLU A 153 -8.39 18.69 -5.40
N TRP A 154 -7.79 19.49 -4.51
CA TRP A 154 -6.83 20.53 -4.88
C TRP A 154 -5.59 19.96 -5.61
N MET A 155 -5.00 18.88 -5.10
CA MET A 155 -3.88 18.21 -5.76
C MET A 155 -4.25 17.74 -7.17
N ASN A 156 -5.45 17.18 -7.34
CA ASN A 156 -5.96 16.78 -8.66
C ASN A 156 -6.10 17.97 -9.61
N THR A 157 -6.46 19.16 -9.12
CA THR A 157 -6.53 20.37 -9.96
C THR A 157 -5.16 20.86 -10.41
N LYS A 158 -4.13 20.64 -9.58
CA LYS A 158 -2.74 21.01 -9.88
C LYS A 158 -1.98 19.97 -10.68
N GLY A 159 -2.47 18.72 -10.72
CA GLY A 159 -1.85 17.60 -11.42
C GLY A 159 -0.82 16.82 -10.58
N PHE A 160 -0.72 17.09 -9.27
CA PHE A 160 0.20 16.40 -8.36
C PHE A 160 -0.26 14.98 -8.04
#